data_AF-A0A2E6QNG9-F1
#
_entry.id   AF-A0A2E6QNG9-F1
#
_cell.length_a   1.000
_cell.length_b   1.000
_cell.length_c   1.000
_cell.angle_alpha   90.00
_cell.angle_beta   90.00
_cell.angle_gamma   90.00
#
_symmetry.space_group_name_H-M   'P 1'
#
loop_
_entity.id
_entity.type
_entity.pdbx_description
1 polymer ?
#
loop_
_entity_poly.entity_id
_entity_poly.type
_entity_poly.pdbx_seq_one_letter_code
_entity_poly.pdbx_strand_id
1 'polypeptide(L)'
;MAVLRDSVAVFGVLFLTLDSAGAVDLAAHRAIYDMSLVKASRSSDVSAMEGEMYLEWADACDGWTVNQKVHMVSQLRDGPSVENHFNFSSWESYDGLRFRFAMRSLNMGDPVEQVAGSAYIRGAGKDGHVQFSVPEGSELVLPAGTMFPSSHLIMLVEQAMAGA
;
A
#
# COMPACT_ATOMS: atom_id res chain seq x y z
N MET A 1 3.04 -56.59 56.83
CA MET A 1 3.30 -56.62 55.39
C MET A 1 2.33 -55.64 54.73
N ALA A 2 2.74 -54.38 54.55
CA ALA A 2 1.96 -53.35 53.87
C ALA A 2 2.98 -52.44 53.16
N VAL A 3 2.98 -52.49 51.84
CA VAL A 3 3.87 -51.72 50.96
C VAL A 3 3.12 -50.45 50.57
N LEU A 4 3.60 -49.28 51.00
CA LEU A 4 3.14 -47.99 50.47
C LEU A 4 3.84 -47.73 49.14
N ARG A 5 3.05 -47.46 48.09
CA ARG A 5 3.51 -47.07 46.74
C ARG A 5 3.64 -45.54 46.70
N ASP A 6 4.87 -45.06 46.55
CA ASP A 6 5.12 -43.66 46.22
C ASP A 6 4.70 -43.39 44.77
N SER A 7 3.79 -42.44 44.59
CA SER A 7 3.39 -41.94 43.28
C SER A 7 4.20 -40.68 42.95
N VAL A 8 5.13 -40.81 42.00
CA VAL A 8 5.84 -39.68 41.41
C VAL A 8 4.97 -39.11 40.29
N ALA A 9 4.55 -37.86 40.44
CA ALA A 9 3.86 -37.12 39.38
C ALA A 9 4.90 -36.45 38.48
N VAL A 10 4.96 -36.85 37.21
CA VAL A 10 5.78 -36.21 36.18
C VAL A 10 4.98 -35.05 35.60
N PHE A 11 5.35 -33.81 35.93
CA PHE A 11 4.81 -32.61 35.30
C PHE A 11 5.49 -32.42 33.93
N GLY A 12 4.80 -32.76 32.85
CA GLY A 12 5.25 -32.47 31.49
C GLY A 12 5.15 -30.97 31.21
N VAL A 13 6.30 -30.30 31.08
CA VAL A 13 6.37 -28.91 30.60
C VAL A 13 6.12 -28.92 29.10
N LEU A 14 4.95 -28.43 28.69
CA LEU A 14 4.62 -28.17 27.29
C LEU A 14 5.39 -26.92 26.84
N PHE A 15 6.52 -27.09 26.16
CA PHE A 15 7.19 -26.01 25.46
C PHE A 15 6.34 -25.63 24.24
N LEU A 16 5.51 -24.59 24.38
CA LEU A 16 4.92 -23.89 23.26
C LEU A 16 6.05 -23.18 22.52
N THR A 17 6.49 -23.74 21.40
CA THR A 17 7.32 -23.01 20.44
C THR A 17 6.46 -21.87 19.90
N LEU A 18 6.72 -20.64 20.31
CA LEU A 18 6.22 -19.47 19.59
C LEU A 18 6.87 -19.52 18.22
N ASP A 19 6.10 -19.90 17.22
CA ASP A 19 6.46 -19.71 15.83
C ASP A 19 6.58 -18.19 15.65
N SER A 20 7.80 -17.68 15.47
CA SER A 20 7.94 -16.29 15.06
C SER A 20 7.32 -16.23 13.67
N ALA A 21 6.14 -15.64 13.54
CA ALA A 21 5.64 -15.23 12.24
C ALA A 21 6.78 -14.43 11.59
N GLY A 22 7.42 -15.00 10.58
CA GLY A 22 8.53 -14.35 9.89
C GLY A 22 8.03 -13.01 9.39
N ALA A 23 8.84 -11.96 9.56
CA ALA A 23 8.53 -10.65 9.00
C ALA A 23 8.22 -10.82 7.50
N VAL A 24 7.13 -10.20 7.04
CA VAL A 24 6.74 -10.30 5.62
C VAL A 24 7.84 -9.68 4.77
N ASP A 25 8.46 -10.50 3.94
CA ASP A 25 9.44 -10.08 2.94
C ASP A 25 8.74 -9.85 1.61
N LEU A 26 8.60 -8.58 1.22
CA LEU A 26 7.96 -8.21 -0.04
C LEU A 26 8.95 -8.38 -1.19
N ALA A 27 8.69 -9.34 -2.08
CA ALA A 27 9.51 -9.54 -3.25
C ALA A 27 9.44 -8.33 -4.20
N ALA A 28 10.61 -7.81 -4.59
CA ALA A 28 10.70 -6.83 -5.67
C ALA A 28 10.20 -7.44 -6.99
N HIS A 29 9.31 -6.75 -7.68
CA HIS A 29 8.67 -7.25 -8.89
C HIS A 29 8.15 -6.13 -9.78
N ARG A 30 7.82 -6.51 -11.01
CA ARG A 30 7.09 -5.67 -11.97
C ARG A 30 5.87 -6.43 -12.46
N ALA A 31 4.76 -5.72 -12.58
CA ALA A 31 3.50 -6.28 -13.07
C ALA A 31 2.86 -5.32 -14.07
N ILE A 32 2.22 -5.89 -15.08
CA ILE A 32 1.40 -5.18 -16.06
C ILE A 32 0.00 -5.78 -15.98
N TYR A 33 -1.02 -4.92 -15.91
CA TYR A 33 -2.41 -5.31 -15.77
C TYR A 33 -3.23 -4.72 -16.90
N ASP A 34 -3.91 -5.58 -17.65
CA ASP A 34 -4.98 -5.15 -18.55
C ASP A 34 -6.24 -4.81 -17.73
N MET A 35 -6.79 -3.62 -17.94
CA MET A 35 -7.95 -3.12 -17.21
C MET A 35 -9.14 -2.95 -18.14
N SER A 36 -10.32 -3.32 -17.66
CA SER A 36 -11.57 -3.15 -18.39
C SER A 36 -12.75 -2.84 -17.46
N LEU A 37 -13.76 -2.16 -18.01
CA LEU A 37 -14.96 -1.80 -17.28
C LEU A 37 -15.83 -3.04 -16.99
N VAL A 38 -15.95 -3.39 -15.71
CA VAL A 38 -16.89 -4.44 -15.27
C VAL A 38 -18.32 -3.91 -15.19
N LYS A 39 -18.49 -2.67 -14.70
CA LYS A 39 -19.81 -2.08 -14.48
C LYS A 39 -19.75 -0.55 -14.46
N ALA A 40 -20.71 0.09 -15.13
CA ALA A 40 -21.02 1.52 -14.97
C ALA A 40 -22.36 1.72 -14.25
N SER A 41 -22.46 2.81 -13.48
CA SER A 41 -23.75 3.24 -12.92
C SER A 41 -24.67 3.75 -14.04
N ARG A 42 -26.00 3.72 -13.81
CA ARG A 42 -26.97 4.19 -14.83
C ARG A 42 -26.84 5.68 -15.15
N SER A 43 -26.36 6.47 -14.19
CA SER A 43 -26.13 7.90 -14.35
C SER A 43 -24.75 8.24 -14.91
N SER A 44 -23.93 7.23 -15.24
CA SER A 44 -22.61 7.45 -15.83
C SER A 44 -22.73 7.61 -17.34
N ASP A 45 -22.05 8.64 -17.85
CA ASP A 45 -21.86 8.86 -19.28
C ASP A 45 -20.82 7.91 -19.88
N VAL A 46 -20.11 7.12 -19.06
CA VAL A 46 -19.13 6.14 -19.55
C VAL A 46 -19.86 4.88 -20.02
N SER A 47 -19.65 4.52 -21.29
CA SER A 47 -20.21 3.32 -21.93
C SER A 47 -19.23 2.14 -21.90
N ALA A 48 -17.94 2.41 -22.01
CA ALA A 48 -16.86 1.43 -21.88
C ALA A 48 -15.60 2.11 -21.33
N MET A 49 -14.71 1.32 -20.74
CA MET A 49 -13.40 1.79 -20.29
C MET A 49 -12.40 0.66 -20.42
N GLU A 50 -11.23 0.95 -20.95
CA GLU A 50 -10.13 0.01 -21.13
C GLU A 50 -8.80 0.71 -20.87
N GLY A 51 -7.78 -0.06 -20.55
CA GLY A 51 -6.47 0.50 -20.30
C GLY A 51 -5.47 -0.49 -19.73
N GLU A 52 -4.34 0.03 -19.31
CA GLU A 52 -3.23 -0.73 -18.76
C GLU A 52 -2.69 -0.05 -17.50
N MET A 53 -2.32 -0.85 -16.50
CA MET A 53 -1.53 -0.41 -15.36
C MET A 53 -0.18 -1.12 -15.34
N TYR A 54 0.90 -0.35 -15.34
CA TYR A 54 2.23 -0.79 -14.95
C TYR A 54 2.45 -0.53 -13.46
N LEU A 55 2.98 -1.51 -12.75
CA LEU A 55 3.42 -1.42 -11.36
C LEU A 55 4.85 -1.95 -11.25
N GLU A 56 5.71 -1.22 -10.55
CA GLU A 56 7.01 -1.67 -10.09
C GLU A 56 7.10 -1.48 -8.59
N TRP A 57 7.50 -2.55 -7.91
CA TRP A 57 7.90 -2.55 -6.52
C TRP A 57 9.37 -2.92 -6.45
N ALA A 58 10.21 -2.06 -5.90
CA ALA A 58 11.64 -2.30 -5.84
C ALA A 58 12.22 -1.96 -4.46
N ASP A 59 13.17 -2.79 -4.04
CA ASP A 59 14.03 -2.53 -2.89
C ASP A 59 14.99 -1.37 -3.22
N ALA A 60 15.13 -0.44 -2.27
CA ALA A 60 16.04 0.70 -2.38
C ALA A 60 16.95 0.84 -1.15
N CYS A 61 17.58 -0.24 -0.65
CA CYS A 61 18.56 -0.28 0.44
C CYS A 61 18.11 0.21 1.83
N ASP A 62 17.37 1.32 1.92
CA ASP A 62 16.85 1.95 3.12
C ASP A 62 15.32 2.10 3.12
N GLY A 63 14.68 1.59 2.06
CA GLY A 63 13.24 1.68 1.89
C GLY A 63 12.73 0.98 0.64
N TRP A 64 11.41 1.00 0.47
CA TRP A 64 10.72 0.52 -0.72
C TRP A 64 10.48 1.67 -1.69
N THR A 65 10.65 1.41 -2.98
CA THR A 65 10.17 2.28 -4.05
C THR A 65 9.00 1.64 -4.77
N VAL A 66 7.99 2.46 -5.06
CA VAL A 66 6.83 2.05 -5.85
C VAL A 66 6.66 3.02 -7.00
N ASN A 67 6.59 2.49 -8.23
CA ASN A 67 6.25 3.27 -9.41
C ASN A 67 4.99 2.67 -10.04
N GLN A 68 4.00 3.51 -10.28
CA GLN A 68 2.76 3.14 -10.96
C GLN A 68 2.51 4.06 -12.13
N LYS A 69 2.11 3.48 -13.26
CA LYS A 69 1.65 4.20 -14.44
C LYS A 69 0.35 3.56 -14.89
N VAL A 70 -0.67 4.38 -15.05
CA VAL A 70 -2.00 3.95 -15.47
C VAL A 70 -2.36 4.77 -16.70
N HIS A 71 -2.76 4.09 -17.76
CA HIS A 71 -3.30 4.70 -18.96
C HIS A 71 -4.69 4.12 -19.21
N MET A 72 -5.71 4.97 -19.24
CA MET A 72 -7.09 4.56 -19.43
C MET A 72 -7.75 5.36 -20.54
N VAL A 73 -8.57 4.69 -21.34
CA VAL A 73 -9.45 5.29 -22.33
C VAL A 73 -10.89 5.00 -21.93
N SER A 74 -11.66 6.05 -21.71
CA SER A 74 -13.10 5.99 -21.41
C SER A 74 -13.89 6.35 -22.66
N GLN A 75 -14.75 5.43 -23.11
CA GLN A 75 -15.72 5.73 -24.15
C GLN A 75 -16.96 6.34 -23.48
N LEU A 76 -17.40 7.49 -24.00
CA LEU A 76 -18.62 8.13 -23.53
C LEU A 76 -19.82 7.63 -24.35
N ARG A 77 -21.03 7.76 -23.80
CA ARG A 77 -22.29 7.51 -24.52
C ARG A 77 -22.48 8.52 -25.64
N ASP A 78 -22.18 9.76 -25.32
CA ASP A 78 -22.24 10.90 -26.22
C ASP A 78 -20.89 11.63 -26.18
N GLY A 79 -20.34 11.93 -27.36
CA GLY A 79 -19.08 12.67 -27.48
C GLY A 79 -17.84 11.78 -27.68
N PRO A 80 -16.65 12.41 -27.71
CA PRO A 80 -15.40 11.70 -27.95
C PRO A 80 -14.98 10.88 -26.72
N SER A 81 -14.13 9.88 -26.94
CA SER A 81 -13.45 9.19 -25.85
C SER A 81 -12.54 10.14 -25.07
N VAL A 82 -12.35 9.83 -23.79
CA VAL A 82 -11.51 10.58 -22.88
C VAL A 82 -10.33 9.71 -22.46
N GLU A 83 -9.12 10.23 -22.66
CA GLU A 83 -7.87 9.57 -22.30
C GLU A 83 -7.34 10.15 -20.99
N ASN A 84 -6.97 9.27 -20.05
CA ASN A 84 -6.40 9.66 -18.77
C ASN A 84 -5.08 8.92 -18.52
N HIS A 85 -4.07 9.68 -18.10
CA HIS A 85 -2.78 9.14 -17.64
C HIS A 85 -2.59 9.50 -16.19
N PHE A 86 -2.27 8.51 -15.36
CA PHE A 86 -1.92 8.71 -13.97
C PHE A 86 -0.54 8.09 -13.70
N ASN A 87 0.38 8.91 -13.19
CA ASN A 87 1.70 8.47 -12.78
C ASN A 87 1.86 8.74 -11.29
N PHE A 88 2.29 7.73 -10.55
CA PHE A 88 2.60 7.82 -9.14
C PHE A 88 3.96 7.21 -8.88
N SER A 89 4.77 7.89 -8.08
CA SER A 89 6.01 7.32 -7.55
C SER A 89 6.15 7.64 -6.07
N SER A 90 6.70 6.69 -5.33
CA SER A 90 6.99 6.89 -3.91
C SER A 90 8.27 6.19 -3.47
N TRP A 91 8.83 6.69 -2.38
CA TRP A 91 9.81 6.00 -1.55
C TRP A 91 9.29 5.98 -0.11
N GLU A 92 9.42 4.85 0.58
CA GLU A 92 9.01 4.66 1.96
C GLU A 92 10.12 3.95 2.73
N SER A 93 10.55 4.51 3.86
CA SER A 93 11.59 3.88 4.68
C SER A 93 11.10 2.55 5.28
N TYR A 94 12.02 1.60 5.49
CA TYR A 94 11.67 0.30 6.08
C TYR A 94 11.08 0.37 7.50
N ASP A 95 11.40 1.42 8.24
CA ASP A 95 10.81 1.68 9.56
C ASP A 95 9.39 2.27 9.50
N GLY A 96 8.88 2.58 8.29
CA GLY A 96 7.55 3.16 8.07
C GLY A 96 7.42 4.61 8.54
N LEU A 97 8.52 5.29 8.87
CA LEU A 97 8.49 6.64 9.46
C LEU A 97 8.67 7.77 8.47
N ARG A 98 9.13 7.49 7.24
CA ARG A 98 9.36 8.50 6.20
C ARG A 98 8.74 8.07 4.89
N PHE A 99 8.12 9.02 4.21
CA PHE A 99 7.48 8.81 2.92
C PHE A 99 7.75 10.00 2.01
N ARG A 100 8.03 9.71 0.75
CA ARG A 100 8.17 10.71 -0.32
C ARG A 100 7.27 10.28 -1.44
N PHE A 101 6.54 11.22 -2.02
CA PHE A 101 5.58 10.92 -3.06
C PHE A 101 5.58 11.99 -4.14
N ALA A 102 5.28 11.56 -5.36
CA ALA A 102 4.97 12.42 -6.48
C ALA A 102 3.86 11.77 -7.30
N MET A 103 2.87 12.57 -7.67
CA MET A 103 1.70 12.17 -8.43
C MET A 103 1.43 13.19 -9.52
N ARG A 104 1.08 12.70 -10.70
CA ARG A 104 0.65 13.53 -11.83
C ARG A 104 -0.47 12.84 -12.58
N SER A 105 -1.53 13.58 -12.85
CA SER A 105 -2.66 13.17 -13.67
C SER A 105 -2.78 14.07 -14.90
N LEU A 106 -2.96 13.46 -16.07
CA LEU A 106 -3.24 14.14 -17.33
C LEU A 106 -4.58 13.67 -17.86
N ASN A 107 -5.36 14.60 -18.43
CA ASN A 107 -6.60 14.30 -19.15
C ASN A 107 -6.48 14.89 -20.55
N MET A 108 -6.62 14.07 -21.58
CA MET A 108 -6.40 14.46 -22.97
C MET A 108 -5.04 15.16 -23.19
N GLY A 109 -4.01 14.74 -22.43
CA GLY A 109 -2.66 15.32 -22.45
C GLY A 109 -2.48 16.56 -21.58
N ASP A 110 -3.55 17.20 -21.13
CA ASP A 110 -3.49 18.39 -20.28
C ASP A 110 -3.35 18.01 -18.80
N PRO A 111 -2.44 18.67 -18.04
CA PRO A 111 -2.31 18.42 -16.60
C PRO A 111 -3.60 18.81 -15.85
N VAL A 112 -4.19 17.83 -15.16
CA VAL A 112 -5.35 18.05 -14.29
C VAL A 112 -4.92 18.19 -12.84
N GLU A 113 -3.97 17.38 -12.42
CA GLU A 113 -3.50 17.36 -11.04
C GLU A 113 -2.00 17.04 -10.99
N GLN A 114 -1.31 17.71 -10.08
CA GLN A 114 0.06 17.40 -9.73
C GLN A 114 0.24 17.63 -8.24
N VAL A 115 0.75 16.62 -7.55
CA VAL A 115 0.99 16.68 -6.10
C VAL A 115 2.33 16.03 -5.80
N ALA A 116 3.15 16.67 -5.00
CA ALA A 116 4.41 16.09 -4.55
C ALA A 116 4.74 16.57 -3.14
N GLY A 117 5.47 15.76 -2.39
CA GLY A 117 5.85 16.12 -1.03
C GLY A 117 6.60 15.02 -0.30
N SER A 118 6.78 15.28 0.99
CA SER A 118 7.31 14.31 1.93
C SER A 118 6.46 14.30 3.18
N ALA A 119 6.41 13.15 3.83
CA ALA A 119 5.72 12.96 5.09
C ALA A 119 6.62 12.22 6.08
N TYR A 120 6.39 12.46 7.36
CA TYR A 120 7.00 11.68 8.43
C TYR A 120 5.98 11.34 9.51
N ILE A 121 6.17 10.20 10.17
CA ILE A 121 5.47 9.81 11.38
C ILE A 121 6.44 9.99 12.56
N ARG A 122 5.98 10.57 13.67
CA ARG A 122 6.85 10.86 14.83
C ARG A 122 7.31 9.63 15.60
N GLY A 123 6.67 8.49 15.35
CA GLY A 123 6.96 7.17 15.92
C GLY A 123 5.75 6.26 15.77
N ALA A 124 5.93 4.95 15.92
CA ALA A 124 4.84 3.98 15.76
C ALA A 124 3.59 4.37 16.58
N GLY A 125 2.44 4.42 15.91
CA GLY A 125 1.15 4.80 16.51
C GLY A 125 1.00 6.28 16.89
N LYS A 126 2.02 7.11 16.64
CA LYS A 126 1.93 8.57 16.80
C LYS A 126 1.37 9.22 15.55
N ASP A 127 1.09 10.50 15.66
CA ASP A 127 0.74 11.37 14.56
C ASP A 127 1.98 11.66 13.69
N GLY A 128 1.72 12.32 12.57
CA GLY A 128 2.75 12.69 11.61
C GLY A 128 2.42 14.01 10.93
N HIS A 129 3.20 14.31 9.91
CA HIS A 129 3.08 15.55 9.19
C HIS A 129 3.47 15.36 7.72
N VAL A 130 2.78 16.05 6.82
CA VAL A 130 3.07 16.14 5.40
C VAL A 130 3.48 17.56 5.06
N GLN A 131 4.58 17.70 4.33
CA GLN A 131 4.99 18.94 3.70
C GLN A 131 4.95 18.76 2.18
N PHE A 132 4.14 19.57 1.51
CA PHE A 132 4.00 19.52 0.06
C PHE A 132 5.03 20.44 -0.62
N SER A 133 5.69 19.90 -1.63
CA SER A 133 6.50 20.68 -2.58
C SER A 133 5.68 21.10 -3.81
N VAL A 134 4.58 20.39 -4.10
CA VAL A 134 3.59 20.78 -5.11
C VAL A 134 2.18 20.48 -4.57
N PRO A 135 1.30 21.49 -4.47
CA PRO A 135 1.64 22.92 -4.46
C PRO A 135 2.52 23.27 -3.25
N GLU A 136 3.50 24.15 -3.45
CA GLU A 136 4.47 24.52 -2.41
C GLU A 136 3.80 25.21 -1.21
N GLY A 137 4.34 24.96 -0.01
CA GLY A 137 3.97 25.70 1.21
C GLY A 137 2.68 25.24 1.87
N SER A 138 2.05 24.18 1.37
CA SER A 138 0.94 23.51 2.06
C SER A 138 1.47 22.41 2.99
N GLU A 139 0.81 22.26 4.13
CA GLU A 139 1.14 21.29 5.16
C GLU A 139 -0.12 20.62 5.70
N LEU A 140 0.01 19.38 6.15
CA LEU A 140 -1.09 18.60 6.70
C LEU A 140 -0.61 17.79 7.91
N VAL A 141 -1.40 17.78 8.99
CA VAL A 141 -1.17 16.87 10.13
C VAL A 141 -1.80 15.51 9.83
N LEU A 142 -1.02 14.45 9.96
CA LEU A 142 -1.49 13.08 9.85
C LEU A 142 -1.99 12.61 11.23
N PRO A 143 -3.23 12.10 11.35
CA PRO A 143 -3.73 11.57 12.61
C PRO A 143 -2.84 10.46 13.19
N ALA A 144 -2.89 10.30 14.51
CA ALA A 144 -2.21 9.19 15.18
C ALA A 144 -2.68 7.83 14.65
N GLY A 145 -1.73 6.93 14.41
CA GLY A 145 -2.00 5.61 13.83
C GLY A 145 -2.05 5.56 12.30
N THR A 146 -1.73 6.66 11.62
CA THR A 146 -1.54 6.66 10.16
C THR A 146 -0.37 5.72 9.78
N MET A 147 -0.57 4.89 8.77
CA MET A 147 0.46 4.04 8.16
C MET A 147 0.68 4.45 6.70
N PHE A 148 1.93 4.45 6.25
CA PHE A 148 2.25 4.61 4.83
C PHE A 148 1.96 3.32 4.04
N PRO A 149 1.80 3.41 2.70
CA PRO A 149 1.23 2.32 1.90
C PRO A 149 1.95 0.98 2.00
N SER A 150 3.29 0.98 2.06
CA SER A 150 4.09 -0.25 2.12
C SER A 150 3.97 -0.92 3.47
N SER A 151 4.09 -0.14 4.54
CA SER A 151 3.85 -0.59 5.92
C SER A 151 2.43 -1.13 6.10
N HIS A 152 1.44 -0.48 5.48
CA HIS A 152 0.06 -0.95 5.49
C HIS A 152 -0.12 -2.28 4.75
N LEU A 153 0.51 -2.45 3.58
CA LEU A 153 0.48 -3.71 2.84
C LEU A 153 1.14 -4.84 3.64
N ILE A 154 2.30 -4.60 4.22
CA ILE A 154 3.02 -5.55 5.08
C ILE A 154 2.10 -6.00 6.21
N MET A 155 1.49 -5.05 6.94
CA MET A 155 0.55 -5.34 8.02
C MET A 155 -0.63 -6.20 7.53
N LEU A 156 -1.22 -5.89 6.36
CA LEU A 156 -2.32 -6.70 5.81
C LEU A 156 -1.90 -8.14 5.50
N VAL A 157 -0.72 -8.34 4.92
CA VAL A 157 -0.20 -9.68 4.61
C VAL A 157 0.09 -10.45 5.91
N GLU A 158 0.68 -9.79 6.91
CA GLU A 158 0.94 -10.39 8.23
C GLU A 158 -0.37 -10.86 8.88
N GLN A 159 -1.41 -10.02 8.87
CA GLN A 159 -2.73 -10.39 9.42
C GLN A 159 -3.37 -11.56 8.65
N ALA A 160 -3.29 -11.54 7.31
CA ALA A 160 -3.81 -12.62 6.48
C ALA A 160 -3.07 -13.95 6.75
N MET A 161 -1.74 -13.92 6.91
CA MET A 161 -0.93 -15.09 7.27
C MET A 161 -1.25 -15.62 8.68
N ALA A 162 -1.59 -14.72 9.61
CA ALA A 162 -2.05 -15.06 10.95
C ALA A 162 -3.50 -15.59 11.01
N GLY A 163 -4.24 -15.53 9.88
CA GLY A 163 -5.63 -15.98 9.80
C GLY A 163 -6.64 -15.04 10.46
N ALA A 164 -6.30 -13.75 10.57
CA ALA A 164 -7.18 -12.70 11.08
C ALA A 164 -8.15 -12.16 10.01
#